data_AF-A0A0C3BKL9-F1
#
_entry.id   AF-A0A0C3BKL9-F1
#
_cell.length_a   1.000
_cell.length_b   1.000
_cell.length_c   1.000
_cell.angle_alpha   90.00
_cell.angle_beta   90.00
_cell.angle_gamma   90.00
#
_symmetry.space_group_name_H-M   'P 1'
#
loop_
_entity.id
_entity.type
_entity.pdbx_description
1 polymer ?
#
loop_
_entity_poly.entity_id
_entity_poly.type
_entity_poly.pdbx_seq_one_letter_code
_entity_poly.pdbx_strand_id
1 'polypeptide(L)'
;NAANASNAFPVGAHVVLRLTDGTVLSLEIVKPFLPFTKCLVYVVRPESSSISDNLPSEVILKIYDPRYIDERTQSKKYGSSRVRTHVWTLEAEMEAARYRQEIAEGQRPDDFTVHLLYRDGDAHPFLWEEDFYRYLKESSENEVAAFRRLTSLQGTVIPKFYGSGNVIPPPGTRAIEPPAVLLEYISGSMTLADYHKGLGVSERANVIPSIFRPLVDAVRRFKELGVYHGDISGKTILVSSAPSSSQANPEGGTLTRAVLINFGRAGVREDRESEEDWE
;
A
#
# COMPACT_ATOMS: atom_id res chain seq x y z
N ASN A 1 4.10 -4.51 -19.15
CA ASN A 1 4.00 -3.54 -18.03
C ASN A 1 5.10 -3.74 -16.99
N ALA A 2 6.37 -3.83 -17.42
CA ALA A 2 7.54 -4.00 -16.56
C ALA A 2 8.49 -2.79 -16.57
N ALA A 3 8.11 -1.68 -17.21
CA ALA A 3 9.03 -0.61 -17.57
C ALA A 3 9.10 0.57 -16.56
N ASN A 4 8.18 0.65 -15.58
CA ASN A 4 8.16 1.76 -14.60
C ASN A 4 8.58 1.37 -13.19
N ALA A 5 8.94 0.10 -12.96
CA ALA A 5 9.60 -0.35 -11.74
C ALA A 5 11.12 -0.30 -11.93
N SER A 6 11.69 0.86 -12.30
CA SER A 6 13.06 1.12 -11.88
C SER A 6 13.00 1.11 -10.35
N ASN A 7 13.41 -0.01 -9.75
CA ASN A 7 13.31 -0.24 -8.31
C ASN A 7 13.87 0.99 -7.59
N ALA A 8 12.97 1.79 -7.00
CA ALA A 8 13.31 3.04 -6.31
C ALA A 8 14.50 2.86 -5.36
N PHE A 9 14.50 1.70 -4.71
CA PHE A 9 15.58 1.18 -3.90
C PHE A 9 16.05 -0.15 -4.50
N PRO A 10 17.35 -0.29 -4.85
CA PRO A 10 17.88 -1.56 -5.33
C PRO A 10 17.94 -2.58 -4.19
N VAL A 11 18.01 -3.87 -4.57
CA VAL A 11 18.26 -4.95 -3.60
C VAL A 11 19.58 -4.70 -2.86
N GLY A 12 19.58 -4.88 -1.55
CA GLY A 12 20.69 -4.57 -0.66
C GLY A 12 20.81 -3.09 -0.27
N ALA A 13 19.95 -2.21 -0.79
CA ALA A 13 19.89 -0.83 -0.30
C ALA A 13 19.30 -0.77 1.11
N HIS A 14 19.69 0.25 1.87
CA HIS A 14 19.15 0.51 3.19
C HIS A 14 18.17 1.68 3.15
N VAL A 15 17.03 1.50 3.80
CA VAL A 15 16.00 2.52 4.00
C VAL A 15 15.90 2.80 5.49
N VAL A 16 15.96 4.08 5.85
CA VAL A 16 15.75 4.52 7.23
C VAL A 16 14.30 4.92 7.42
N LEU A 17 13.63 4.26 8.36
CA LEU A 17 12.23 4.50 8.70
C LEU A 17 12.14 5.11 10.11
N ARG A 18 11.45 6.23 10.23
CA ARG A 18 11.09 6.84 11.51
C ARG A 18 9.64 6.47 11.85
N LEU A 19 9.43 5.63 12.84
CA LEU A 19 8.11 5.26 13.32
C LEU A 19 7.42 6.43 14.05
N THR A 20 6.10 6.37 14.15
CA THR A 20 5.28 7.41 14.83
C THR A 20 5.64 7.58 16.32
N ASP A 21 6.19 6.56 16.97
CA ASP A 21 6.66 6.62 18.36
C ASP A 21 8.06 7.26 18.51
N GLY A 22 8.67 7.69 17.40
CA GLY A 22 10.01 8.28 17.36
C GLY A 22 11.14 7.26 17.15
N THR A 23 10.85 5.97 17.19
CA THR A 23 11.82 4.90 16.90
C THR A 23 12.36 5.04 15.48
N VAL A 24 13.67 4.85 15.31
CA VAL A 24 14.31 4.82 13.99
C VAL A 24 14.79 3.41 13.68
N LEU A 25 14.40 2.88 12.53
CA LEU A 25 14.76 1.56 12.03
C LEU A 25 15.58 1.69 10.75
N SER A 26 16.65 0.90 10.63
CA SER A 26 17.34 0.66 9.36
C SER A 26 16.88 -0.66 8.78
N LEU A 27 16.43 -0.63 7.52
CA LEU A 27 15.79 -1.75 6.84
C LEU A 27 16.54 -2.04 5.53
N GLU A 28 17.07 -3.24 5.38
CA GLU A 28 17.70 -3.70 4.14
C GLU A 28 16.62 -4.19 3.14
N ILE A 29 16.65 -3.69 1.91
CA ILE A 29 15.75 -4.12 0.84
C ILE A 29 16.16 -5.51 0.34
N VAL A 30 15.34 -6.53 0.63
CA VAL A 30 15.58 -7.90 0.16
C VAL A 30 15.10 -8.06 -1.28
N LYS A 31 13.86 -7.66 -1.57
CA LYS A 31 13.27 -7.73 -2.92
C LYS A 31 11.99 -6.90 -3.02
N PRO A 32 11.61 -6.45 -4.22
CA PRO A 32 10.25 -5.97 -4.48
C PRO A 32 9.21 -7.06 -4.16
N PHE A 33 8.08 -6.67 -3.59
CA PHE A 33 6.92 -7.51 -3.39
C PHE A 33 5.82 -7.02 -4.33
N LEU A 34 5.38 -7.87 -5.26
CA LEU A 34 4.47 -7.51 -6.35
C LEU A 34 3.26 -8.45 -6.38
N PRO A 35 2.11 -8.02 -6.92
CA PRO A 35 1.84 -6.73 -7.54
C PRO A 35 1.26 -5.68 -6.56
N PHE A 36 1.76 -4.45 -6.61
CA PHE A 36 1.13 -3.27 -6.01
C PHE A 36 1.21 -2.12 -7.00
N THR A 37 0.13 -1.35 -7.14
CA THR A 37 0.00 -0.34 -8.20
C THR A 37 0.14 1.09 -7.71
N LYS A 38 -0.17 1.36 -6.44
CA LYS A 38 -0.22 2.73 -5.89
C LYS A 38 0.95 3.10 -4.98
N CYS A 39 1.66 2.11 -4.46
CA CYS A 39 2.78 2.31 -3.55
C CYS A 39 3.90 1.33 -3.89
N LEU A 40 5.10 1.66 -3.43
CA LEU A 40 6.21 0.72 -3.47
C LEU A 40 6.03 -0.29 -2.33
N VAL A 41 6.26 -1.56 -2.61
CA VAL A 41 6.20 -2.60 -1.59
C VAL A 41 7.42 -3.50 -1.70
N TYR A 42 8.08 -3.70 -0.57
CA TYR A 42 9.32 -4.47 -0.47
C TYR A 42 9.21 -5.50 0.65
N VAL A 43 9.83 -6.66 0.44
CA VAL A 43 10.28 -7.49 1.56
C VAL A 43 11.58 -6.87 2.06
N VAL A 44 11.66 -6.61 3.36
CA VAL A 44 12.82 -6.00 4.00
C VAL A 44 13.28 -6.78 5.21
N ARG A 45 14.57 -6.66 5.54
CA ARG A 45 15.16 -7.22 6.75
C ARG A 45 15.53 -6.09 7.71
N PRO A 46 14.99 -6.07 8.93
CA PRO A 46 15.46 -5.15 9.96
C PRO A 46 16.92 -5.43 10.33
N GLU A 47 17.74 -4.39 10.46
CA GLU A 47 19.08 -4.52 11.03
C GLU A 47 19.00 -4.82 12.54
N SER A 48 19.82 -5.78 13.01
CA SER A 48 19.89 -6.18 14.42
C SER A 48 20.17 -4.98 15.34
N SER A 49 19.15 -4.54 16.05
CA SER A 49 19.12 -3.54 17.11
C SER A 49 18.15 -4.01 18.20
N SER A 50 18.29 -3.51 19.44
CA SER A 50 17.41 -3.92 20.55
C SER A 50 15.92 -3.69 20.29
N ILE A 51 15.57 -2.83 19.32
CA ILE A 51 14.18 -2.54 18.94
C ILE A 51 13.71 -3.44 17.79
N SER A 52 14.62 -3.86 16.89
CA SER A 52 14.29 -4.84 15.85
C SER A 52 14.06 -6.24 16.39
N ASP A 53 14.47 -6.54 17.64
CA ASP A 53 14.31 -7.87 18.25
C ASP A 53 12.84 -8.31 18.37
N ASN A 54 11.89 -7.36 18.33
CA ASN A 54 10.46 -7.65 18.31
C ASN A 54 9.89 -7.84 16.88
N LEU A 55 10.68 -7.57 15.84
CA LEU A 55 10.28 -7.75 14.45
C LEU A 55 10.75 -9.13 13.94
N PRO A 56 9.96 -9.79 13.06
CA PRO A 56 10.44 -10.95 12.33
C PRO A 56 11.66 -10.62 11.47
N SER A 57 12.41 -11.65 11.09
CA SER A 57 13.59 -11.53 10.20
C SER A 57 13.26 -10.93 8.83
N GLU A 58 12.01 -11.05 8.38
CA GLU A 58 11.52 -10.46 7.15
C GLU A 58 10.13 -9.86 7.39
N VAL A 59 9.94 -8.63 6.93
CA VAL A 59 8.68 -7.90 7.01
C VAL A 59 8.38 -7.22 5.67
N ILE A 60 7.12 -6.83 5.48
CA ILE A 60 6.71 -6.00 4.35
C ILE A 60 6.85 -4.53 4.73
N LEU A 61 7.53 -3.76 3.89
CA LEU A 61 7.55 -2.30 3.93
C LEU A 61 6.74 -1.77 2.74
N LYS A 62 5.63 -1.10 3.02
CA LYS A 62 4.89 -0.30 2.02
C LYS A 62 5.33 1.16 2.14
N ILE A 63 5.71 1.79 1.02
CA ILE A 63 6.12 3.20 0.96
C ILE A 63 5.20 3.94 -0.01
N TYR A 64 4.52 4.96 0.50
CA TYR A 64 3.57 5.80 -0.21
C TYR A 64 4.31 6.99 -0.83
N ASP A 65 5.23 6.69 -1.75
CA ASP A 65 6.04 7.70 -2.44
C ASP A 65 5.34 8.17 -3.73
N PRO A 66 4.89 9.45 -3.81
CA PRO A 66 4.22 9.99 -4.98
C PRO A 66 4.98 9.82 -6.29
N ARG A 67 6.30 9.68 -6.27
CA ARG A 67 7.13 9.50 -7.47
C ARG A 67 6.79 8.25 -8.28
N TYR A 68 6.27 7.21 -7.61
CA TYR A 68 6.08 5.88 -8.20
C TYR A 68 4.61 5.50 -8.38
N ILE A 69 3.69 6.45 -8.21
CA ILE A 69 2.27 6.22 -8.47
C ILE A 69 2.04 5.99 -9.97
N ASP A 70 1.24 4.98 -10.32
CA ASP A 70 1.04 4.57 -11.71
C ASP A 70 0.28 5.62 -12.54
N GLU A 71 -0.58 6.44 -11.92
CA GLU A 71 -1.26 7.59 -12.53
C GLU A 71 -0.33 8.53 -13.31
N ARG A 72 0.97 8.63 -12.94
CA ARG A 72 1.95 9.47 -13.66
C ARG A 72 2.14 9.09 -15.12
N THR A 73 1.86 7.84 -15.45
CA THR A 73 2.17 7.24 -16.76
C THR A 73 0.96 6.68 -17.49
N GLN A 74 -0.24 6.83 -16.91
CA GLN A 74 -1.47 6.34 -17.54
C GLN A 74 -1.90 7.25 -18.70
N SER A 75 -1.56 6.81 -19.91
CA SER A 75 -2.23 7.17 -21.15
C SER A 75 -3.74 6.89 -21.03
N LYS A 76 -4.60 7.92 -21.12
CA LYS A 76 -6.05 7.74 -21.04
C LYS A 76 -6.54 6.77 -22.12
N LYS A 77 -7.26 5.73 -21.68
CA LYS A 77 -8.13 4.84 -22.48
C LYS A 77 -9.32 5.54 -23.17
N TYR A 78 -9.41 6.88 -23.10
CA TYR A 78 -10.53 7.67 -23.58
C TYR A 78 -10.08 8.66 -24.66
N GLY A 79 -9.74 8.13 -25.85
CA GLY A 79 -9.78 8.85 -27.14
C GLY A 79 -8.99 10.15 -27.34
N SER A 80 -8.34 10.72 -26.32
CA SER A 80 -7.57 11.97 -26.45
C SER A 80 -6.11 11.66 -26.76
N SER A 81 -5.61 12.14 -27.90
CA SER A 81 -4.32 11.80 -28.52
C SER A 81 -3.06 12.30 -27.78
N ARG A 82 -3.13 12.71 -26.51
CA ARG A 82 -1.96 13.17 -25.75
C ARG A 82 -1.82 12.36 -24.47
N VAL A 83 -0.80 11.50 -24.45
CA VAL A 83 -0.23 10.95 -23.22
C VAL A 83 0.39 12.11 -22.46
N ARG A 84 -0.32 12.65 -21.46
CA ARG A 84 0.29 13.60 -20.52
C ARG A 84 0.99 12.76 -19.45
N THR A 85 2.31 12.67 -19.55
CA THR A 85 3.16 12.08 -18.51
C THR A 85 3.47 13.16 -17.48
N HIS A 86 3.15 12.93 -16.21
CA HIS A 86 3.45 13.86 -15.13
C HIS A 86 4.78 13.47 -14.48
N VAL A 87 5.88 13.92 -15.09
CA VAL A 87 7.24 13.63 -14.63
C VAL A 87 7.50 14.38 -13.33
N TRP A 88 7.94 13.65 -12.31
CA TRP A 88 8.34 14.24 -11.04
C TRP A 88 9.59 15.11 -11.20
N THR A 89 9.62 16.25 -10.51
CA THR A 89 10.83 17.04 -10.30
C THR A 89 10.93 17.47 -8.84
N LEU A 90 12.16 17.67 -8.35
CA LEU A 90 12.38 18.12 -6.98
C LEU A 90 11.80 19.54 -6.77
N GLU A 91 11.90 20.40 -7.78
CA GLU A 91 11.38 21.76 -7.73
C GLU A 91 9.87 21.79 -7.54
N ALA A 92 9.14 20.93 -8.27
CA ALA A 92 7.68 20.83 -8.14
C ALA A 92 7.26 20.26 -6.78
N GLU A 93 8.01 19.28 -6.26
CA GLU A 93 7.76 18.73 -4.92
C GLU A 93 8.04 19.76 -3.82
N MET A 94 9.12 20.54 -3.94
CA MET A 94 9.44 21.64 -3.02
C MET A 94 8.37 22.72 -3.04
N GLU A 95 7.86 23.08 -4.22
CA GLU A 95 6.79 24.07 -4.34
C GLU A 95 5.47 23.56 -3.74
N ALA A 96 5.12 22.29 -3.96
CA ALA A 96 3.96 21.66 -3.32
C ALA A 96 4.13 21.58 -1.78
N ALA A 97 5.34 21.29 -1.30
CA ALA A 97 5.65 21.28 0.14
C ALA A 97 5.50 22.68 0.75
N ARG A 98 6.01 23.72 0.06
CA ARG A 98 5.83 25.13 0.47
C ARG A 98 4.36 25.52 0.50
N TYR A 99 3.58 25.15 -0.53
CA TYR A 99 2.13 25.37 -0.59
C TYR A 99 1.42 24.81 0.66
N ARG A 100 1.72 23.55 1.04
CA ARG A 100 1.15 22.93 2.25
C ARG A 100 1.59 23.63 3.54
N GLN A 101 2.83 24.08 3.60
CA GLN A 101 3.35 24.82 4.76
C GLN A 101 2.65 26.18 4.92
N GLU A 102 2.48 26.95 3.85
CA GLU A 102 1.76 28.23 3.85
C GLU A 102 0.31 28.06 4.36
N ILE A 103 -0.36 26.96 3.99
CA ILE A 103 -1.70 26.61 4.51
C ILE A 103 -1.63 26.32 6.02
N ALA A 104 -0.70 25.47 6.45
CA ALA A 104 -0.56 25.09 7.86
C ALA A 104 -0.24 26.30 8.75
N GLU A 105 0.48 27.29 8.24
CA GLU A 105 0.81 28.55 8.92
C GLU A 105 -0.31 29.61 8.81
N GLY A 106 -1.41 29.32 8.11
CA GLY A 106 -2.52 30.24 7.91
C GLY A 106 -2.22 31.41 6.96
N GLN A 107 -1.13 31.35 6.20
CA GLN A 107 -0.74 32.35 5.21
C GLN A 107 -1.55 32.23 3.91
N ARG A 108 -2.14 31.06 3.67
CA ARG A 108 -2.94 30.74 2.49
C ARG A 108 -4.16 29.91 2.87
N PRO A 109 -5.36 30.13 2.29
CA PRO A 109 -6.46 29.18 2.41
C PRO A 109 -6.15 27.88 1.67
N ASP A 110 -6.68 26.75 2.14
CA ASP A 110 -6.67 25.50 1.37
C ASP A 110 -7.69 25.56 0.24
N ASP A 111 -7.26 26.08 -0.91
CA ASP A 111 -8.05 26.24 -2.12
C ASP A 111 -7.82 25.12 -3.15
N PHE A 112 -7.07 24.09 -2.78
CA PHE A 112 -6.76 22.98 -3.68
C PHE A 112 -8.03 22.20 -4.03
N THR A 113 -8.30 22.07 -5.33
CA THR A 113 -9.34 21.17 -5.83
C THR A 113 -8.81 20.39 -7.03
N VAL A 114 -9.21 19.12 -7.17
CA VAL A 114 -8.81 18.27 -8.30
C VAL A 114 -9.19 18.88 -9.66
N HIS A 115 -10.21 19.76 -9.69
CA HIS A 115 -10.60 20.51 -10.88
C HIS A 115 -9.49 21.44 -11.41
N LEU A 116 -8.59 21.93 -10.54
CA LEU A 116 -7.44 22.74 -10.94
C LEU A 116 -6.49 21.98 -11.89
N LEU A 117 -6.47 20.66 -11.82
CA LEU A 117 -5.62 19.80 -12.68
C LEU A 117 -6.17 19.66 -14.10
N TYR A 118 -7.48 19.80 -14.26
CA TYR A 118 -8.19 19.51 -15.50
C TYR A 118 -8.84 20.73 -16.16
N ARG A 119 -8.71 21.93 -15.57
CA ARG A 119 -9.16 23.19 -16.16
C ARG A 119 -8.35 23.51 -17.43
N ASP A 120 -8.97 24.22 -18.38
CA ASP A 120 -8.38 24.60 -19.68
C ASP A 120 -6.95 25.17 -19.54
N GLY A 121 -5.94 24.36 -19.89
CA GLY A 121 -4.53 24.68 -19.75
C GLY A 121 -3.63 23.47 -19.40
N ASP A 122 -2.33 23.72 -19.26
CA ASP A 122 -1.38 22.83 -18.58
C ASP A 122 -1.28 23.30 -17.13
N ALA A 123 -1.86 22.53 -16.19
CA ALA A 123 -1.77 22.85 -14.77
C ALA A 123 -0.30 22.93 -14.32
N HIS A 124 0.00 23.82 -13.38
CA HIS A 124 1.35 23.94 -12.83
C HIS A 124 1.84 22.60 -12.27
N PRO A 125 3.11 22.20 -12.51
CA PRO A 125 3.64 20.90 -12.08
C PRO A 125 3.43 20.60 -10.59
N PHE A 126 3.60 21.59 -9.71
CA PHE A 126 3.43 21.40 -8.27
C PHE A 126 2.00 21.00 -7.88
N LEU A 127 0.96 21.34 -8.65
CA LEU A 127 -0.41 20.93 -8.37
C LEU A 127 -0.59 19.42 -8.53
N TRP A 128 0.12 18.80 -9.49
CA TRP A 128 0.15 17.34 -9.62
C TRP A 128 0.89 16.69 -8.46
N GLU A 129 1.99 17.29 -8.01
CA GLU A 129 2.72 16.80 -6.84
C GLU A 129 1.89 16.92 -5.56
N GLU A 130 1.07 17.98 -5.44
CA GLU A 130 0.10 18.14 -4.35
C GLU A 130 -1.00 17.08 -4.40
N ASP A 131 -1.60 16.84 -5.58
CA ASP A 131 -2.63 15.82 -5.77
C ASP A 131 -2.14 14.43 -5.39
N PHE A 132 -1.00 14.01 -5.94
CA PHE A 132 -0.43 12.70 -5.66
C PHE A 132 0.02 12.55 -4.21
N TYR A 133 0.54 13.62 -3.60
CA TYR A 133 0.86 13.61 -2.17
C TYR A 133 -0.39 13.42 -1.32
N ARG A 134 -1.45 14.21 -1.54
CA ARG A 134 -2.71 14.11 -0.77
C ARG A 134 -3.34 12.73 -0.92
N TYR A 135 -3.46 12.24 -2.16
CA TYR A 135 -4.02 10.92 -2.44
C TYR A 135 -3.28 9.79 -1.74
N LEU A 136 -1.94 9.79 -1.80
CA LEU A 136 -1.15 8.74 -1.15
C LEU A 136 -1.07 8.88 0.37
N LYS A 137 -1.08 10.11 0.89
CA LYS A 137 -1.15 10.38 2.31
C LYS A 137 -2.47 9.85 2.89
N GLU A 138 -3.60 10.23 2.29
CA GLU A 138 -4.93 9.73 2.66
C GLU A 138 -4.97 8.20 2.59
N SER A 139 -4.43 7.62 1.52
CA SER A 139 -4.35 6.16 1.37
C SER A 139 -3.56 5.50 2.52
N SER A 140 -2.44 6.10 2.93
CA SER A 140 -1.66 5.58 4.06
C SER A 140 -2.39 5.73 5.39
N GLU A 141 -3.10 6.84 5.61
CA GLU A 141 -3.87 7.12 6.82
C GLU A 141 -5.04 6.15 6.96
N ASN A 142 -5.78 5.92 5.87
CA ASN A 142 -6.86 4.94 5.77
C ASN A 142 -6.38 3.53 6.11
N GLU A 143 -5.24 3.12 5.55
CA GLU A 143 -4.67 1.79 5.81
C GLU A 143 -4.27 1.63 7.28
N VAL A 144 -3.58 2.61 7.85
CA VAL A 144 -3.19 2.61 9.27
C VAL A 144 -4.41 2.58 10.18
N ALA A 145 -5.43 3.39 9.88
CA ALA A 145 -6.65 3.46 10.66
C ALA A 145 -7.41 2.13 10.63
N ALA A 146 -7.51 1.49 9.46
CA ALA A 146 -8.12 0.17 9.31
C ALA A 146 -7.37 -0.89 10.14
N PHE A 147 -6.03 -0.96 10.04
CA PHE A 147 -5.25 -1.92 10.83
C PHE A 147 -5.43 -1.71 12.34
N ARG A 148 -5.48 -0.46 12.81
CA ARG A 148 -5.72 -0.14 14.23
C ARG A 148 -7.09 -0.60 14.74
N ARG A 149 -8.11 -0.65 13.89
CA ARG A 149 -9.44 -1.18 14.27
C ARG A 149 -9.55 -2.68 14.16
N LEU A 150 -8.90 -3.27 13.17
CA LEU A 150 -8.99 -4.70 12.88
C LEU A 150 -7.97 -5.55 13.68
N THR A 151 -7.53 -5.08 14.86
CA THR A 151 -6.50 -5.73 15.69
C THR A 151 -6.81 -7.21 15.97
N SER A 152 -8.08 -7.55 16.24
CA SER A 152 -8.49 -8.94 16.51
C SER A 152 -8.40 -9.88 15.30
N LEU A 153 -8.21 -9.34 14.10
CA LEU A 153 -8.14 -10.10 12.83
C LEU A 153 -6.71 -10.22 12.28
N GLN A 154 -5.78 -9.43 12.83
CA GLN A 154 -4.38 -9.42 12.43
C GLN A 154 -3.69 -10.76 12.67
N GLY A 155 -2.83 -11.17 11.73
CA GLY A 155 -2.12 -12.46 11.79
C GLY A 155 -2.99 -13.67 11.48
N THR A 156 -4.26 -13.47 11.12
CA THR A 156 -5.17 -14.55 10.70
C THR A 156 -5.68 -14.29 9.28
N VAL A 157 -6.60 -13.37 9.09
CA VAL A 157 -7.24 -13.08 7.80
C VAL A 157 -6.77 -11.78 7.18
N ILE A 158 -6.02 -10.97 7.94
CA ILE A 158 -5.25 -9.82 7.47
C ILE A 158 -3.82 -9.90 8.04
N PRO A 159 -2.82 -9.21 7.45
CA PRO A 159 -1.46 -9.17 7.97
C PRO A 159 -1.41 -8.62 9.39
N LYS A 160 -0.40 -9.04 10.18
CA LYS A 160 -0.01 -8.27 11.37
C LYS A 160 0.51 -6.90 10.96
N PHE A 161 0.10 -5.87 11.71
CA PHE A 161 0.60 -4.51 11.59
C PHE A 161 1.66 -4.27 12.66
N TYR A 162 2.89 -3.98 12.23
CA TYR A 162 4.01 -3.74 13.13
C TYR A 162 4.22 -2.26 13.44
N GLY A 163 3.74 -1.36 12.57
CA GLY A 163 3.84 0.07 12.79
C GLY A 163 3.69 0.90 11.53
N SER A 164 3.65 2.20 11.72
CA SER A 164 3.61 3.21 10.67
C SER A 164 4.61 4.31 10.98
N GLY A 165 5.03 5.03 9.95
CA GLY A 165 6.03 6.08 10.07
C GLY A 165 6.30 6.77 8.74
N ASN A 166 7.48 7.39 8.65
CA ASN A 166 7.93 8.08 7.46
C ASN A 166 9.34 7.63 7.08
N VAL A 167 9.57 7.42 5.79
CA VAL A 167 10.90 7.15 5.25
C VAL A 167 11.71 8.42 5.27
N ILE A 168 12.89 8.37 5.89
CA ILE A 168 13.83 9.49 5.93
C ILE A 168 14.63 9.49 4.61
N PRO A 169 14.42 10.47 3.73
CA PRO A 169 15.19 10.57 2.50
C PRO A 169 16.62 11.06 2.79
N PRO A 170 17.60 10.76 1.93
CA PRO A 170 18.91 11.40 2.01
C PRO A 170 18.77 12.93 1.91
N PRO A 171 19.62 13.72 2.62
CA PRO A 171 19.52 15.17 2.62
C PRO A 171 19.50 15.79 1.23
N GLY A 172 18.58 16.73 0.99
CA GLY A 172 18.46 17.46 -0.27
C GLY A 172 17.89 16.66 -1.45
N THR A 173 17.50 15.39 -1.25
CA THR A 173 16.93 14.57 -2.34
C THR A 173 15.41 14.67 -2.47
N ARG A 174 14.74 15.14 -1.41
CA ARG A 174 13.27 15.22 -1.29
C ARG A 174 12.88 16.39 -0.41
N ALA A 175 11.68 16.92 -0.66
CA ALA A 175 11.03 17.91 0.20
C ALA A 175 10.03 17.29 1.17
N ILE A 176 9.79 15.98 1.09
CA ILE A 176 8.89 15.23 1.96
C ILE A 176 9.55 13.97 2.51
N GLU A 177 9.08 13.51 3.67
CA GLU A 177 9.33 12.16 4.18
C GLU A 177 8.13 11.26 3.82
N PRO A 178 8.23 10.37 2.81
CA PRO A 178 7.08 9.57 2.37
C PRO A 178 6.50 8.70 3.48
N PRO A 179 5.17 8.63 3.66
CA PRO A 179 4.56 7.73 4.63
C PRO A 179 4.89 6.27 4.33
N ALA A 180 4.98 5.46 5.37
CA ALA A 180 5.25 4.03 5.25
C ALA A 180 4.58 3.20 6.34
N VAL A 181 4.33 1.92 6.01
CA VAL A 181 3.64 0.94 6.86
C VAL A 181 4.44 -0.36 6.87
N LEU A 182 4.65 -0.91 8.07
CA LEU A 182 5.29 -2.22 8.29
C LEU A 182 4.25 -3.30 8.56
N LEU A 183 4.29 -4.38 7.78
CA LEU A 183 3.32 -5.48 7.81
C LEU A 183 4.00 -6.85 7.86
N GLU A 184 3.23 -7.87 8.23
CA GLU A 184 3.60 -9.29 8.13
C GLU A 184 3.97 -9.68 6.69
N TYR A 185 5.13 -10.32 6.52
CA TYR A 185 5.47 -10.99 5.29
C TYR A 185 4.88 -12.40 5.25
N ILE A 186 3.98 -12.65 4.29
CA ILE A 186 3.39 -13.97 4.05
C ILE A 186 4.26 -14.71 3.03
N SER A 187 5.20 -15.51 3.52
CA SER A 187 6.12 -16.29 2.67
C SER A 187 5.38 -17.32 1.80
N GLY A 188 5.88 -17.55 0.58
CA GLY A 188 5.30 -18.51 -0.36
C GLY A 188 3.88 -18.17 -0.83
N SER A 189 3.48 -16.89 -0.74
CA SER A 189 2.16 -16.45 -1.17
C SER A 189 2.14 -15.91 -2.60
N MET A 190 0.96 -15.96 -3.20
CA MET A 190 0.64 -15.30 -4.48
C MET A 190 -0.76 -14.69 -4.39
N THR A 191 -1.09 -13.78 -5.31
CA THR A 191 -2.46 -13.26 -5.36
C THR A 191 -3.43 -14.35 -5.82
N LEU A 192 -4.67 -14.30 -5.34
CA LEU A 192 -5.74 -15.19 -5.80
C LEU A 192 -5.96 -15.07 -7.32
N ALA A 193 -5.82 -13.85 -7.85
CA ALA A 193 -5.90 -13.60 -9.29
C ALA A 193 -4.80 -14.34 -10.07
N ASP A 194 -3.57 -14.38 -9.56
CA ASP A 194 -2.46 -15.10 -10.19
C ASP A 194 -2.60 -16.62 -10.01
N TYR A 195 -3.03 -17.07 -8.83
CA TYR A 195 -3.36 -18.47 -8.58
C TYR A 195 -4.39 -18.99 -9.61
N HIS A 196 -5.46 -18.22 -9.85
CA HIS A 196 -6.47 -18.58 -10.85
C HIS A 196 -5.99 -18.62 -12.30
N LYS A 197 -4.92 -17.90 -12.66
CA LYS A 197 -4.39 -17.94 -14.05
C LYS A 197 -3.77 -19.30 -14.39
N GLY A 198 -3.26 -20.01 -13.38
CA GLY A 198 -2.67 -21.35 -13.55
C GLY A 198 -3.68 -22.49 -13.56
N LEU A 199 -4.97 -22.22 -13.32
CA LEU A 199 -6.00 -23.24 -13.12
C LEU A 199 -7.00 -23.32 -14.29
N GLY A 200 -7.49 -24.52 -14.57
CA GLY A 200 -8.65 -24.76 -15.43
C GLY A 200 -9.94 -24.15 -14.86
N VAL A 201 -10.98 -24.01 -15.69
CA VAL A 201 -12.29 -23.47 -15.27
C VAL A 201 -12.89 -24.27 -14.10
N SER A 202 -12.82 -25.60 -14.16
CA SER A 202 -13.38 -26.49 -13.13
C SER A 202 -12.59 -26.46 -11.81
N GLU A 203 -11.28 -26.22 -11.88
CA GLU A 203 -10.42 -26.14 -10.70
C GLU A 203 -10.61 -24.81 -9.96
N ARG A 204 -10.84 -23.72 -10.70
CA ARG A 204 -11.21 -22.41 -10.12
C ARG A 204 -12.53 -22.45 -9.33
N ALA A 205 -13.47 -23.32 -9.73
CA ALA A 205 -14.72 -23.50 -9.00
C ALA A 205 -14.53 -24.30 -7.69
N ASN A 206 -13.42 -25.03 -7.55
CA ASN A 206 -13.12 -25.89 -6.40
C ASN A 206 -12.14 -25.24 -5.40
N VAL A 207 -11.98 -23.92 -5.44
CA VAL A 207 -11.22 -23.18 -4.41
C VAL A 207 -11.77 -23.54 -3.04
N ILE A 208 -10.90 -24.06 -2.18
CA ILE A 208 -11.28 -24.77 -0.97
C ILE A 208 -12.10 -23.85 -0.05
N PRO A 209 -13.41 -24.09 0.15
CA PRO A 209 -14.24 -23.20 0.96
C PRO A 209 -13.71 -23.00 2.38
N SER A 210 -12.97 -23.97 2.92
CA SER A 210 -12.42 -23.91 4.27
C SER A 210 -11.34 -22.83 4.46
N ILE A 211 -10.55 -22.47 3.43
CA ILE A 211 -9.53 -21.41 3.58
C ILE A 211 -10.14 -20.02 3.43
N PHE A 212 -11.24 -19.89 2.69
CA PHE A 212 -11.93 -18.63 2.45
C PHE A 212 -12.99 -18.33 3.50
N ARG A 213 -13.53 -19.35 4.18
CA ARG A 213 -14.58 -19.14 5.18
C ARG A 213 -14.17 -18.18 6.30
N PRO A 214 -12.97 -18.30 6.91
CA PRO A 214 -12.51 -17.33 7.89
C PRO A 214 -12.44 -15.91 7.33
N LEU A 215 -11.99 -15.75 6.09
CA LEU A 215 -11.92 -14.44 5.43
C LEU A 215 -13.32 -13.85 5.20
N VAL A 216 -14.28 -14.64 4.73
CA VAL A 216 -15.67 -14.20 4.54
C VAL A 216 -16.29 -13.78 5.87
N ASP A 217 -16.09 -14.57 6.92
CA ASP A 217 -16.61 -14.26 8.25
C ASP A 217 -15.93 -13.00 8.83
N ALA A 218 -14.65 -12.78 8.53
CA ALA A 218 -13.95 -11.54 8.88
C ALA A 218 -14.48 -10.31 8.16
N VAL A 219 -14.72 -10.39 6.85
CA VAL A 219 -15.28 -9.28 6.05
C VAL A 219 -16.67 -8.89 6.55
N ARG A 220 -17.49 -9.85 6.99
CA ARG A 220 -18.79 -9.55 7.62
C ARG A 220 -18.65 -8.73 8.90
N ARG A 221 -17.60 -8.99 9.68
CA ARG A 221 -17.31 -8.27 10.92
C ARG A 221 -16.71 -6.89 10.70
N PHE A 222 -16.29 -6.53 9.49
CA PHE A 222 -15.72 -5.21 9.24
C PHE A 222 -16.72 -4.09 9.57
N LYS A 223 -18.01 -4.26 9.23
CA LYS A 223 -19.07 -3.29 9.59
C LYS A 223 -19.16 -3.08 11.10
N GLU A 224 -19.15 -4.16 11.87
CA GLU A 224 -19.20 -4.13 13.35
C GLU A 224 -17.95 -3.45 13.96
N LEU A 225 -16.82 -3.57 13.27
CA LEU A 225 -15.55 -2.93 13.66
C LEU A 225 -15.40 -1.52 13.05
N GLY A 226 -16.44 -0.99 12.39
CA GLY A 226 -16.44 0.35 11.80
C GLY A 226 -15.43 0.50 10.66
N VAL A 227 -15.25 -0.53 9.83
CA VAL A 227 -14.34 -0.52 8.67
C VAL A 227 -15.08 -1.00 7.43
N TYR A 228 -14.76 -0.44 6.27
CA TYR A 228 -14.98 -1.09 4.98
C TYR A 228 -13.66 -1.07 4.19
N HIS A 229 -13.41 -2.05 3.31
CA HIS A 229 -12.11 -2.16 2.64
C HIS A 229 -11.99 -1.34 1.34
N GLY A 230 -13.08 -1.19 0.59
CA GLY A 230 -13.12 -0.37 -0.63
C GLY A 230 -12.42 -0.95 -1.89
N ASP A 231 -11.79 -2.13 -1.81
CA ASP A 231 -11.07 -2.75 -2.95
C ASP A 231 -10.90 -4.28 -2.80
N ILE A 232 -11.96 -5.00 -2.42
CA ILE A 232 -11.89 -6.46 -2.30
C ILE A 232 -11.93 -7.09 -3.70
N SER A 233 -10.83 -7.71 -4.10
CA SER A 233 -10.71 -8.41 -5.38
C SER A 233 -9.69 -9.55 -5.28
N GLY A 234 -9.61 -10.41 -6.31
CA GLY A 234 -8.57 -11.45 -6.35
C GLY A 234 -7.14 -10.91 -6.35
N LYS A 235 -6.93 -9.61 -6.62
CA LYS A 235 -5.61 -8.96 -6.56
C LYS A 235 -5.22 -8.53 -5.14
N THR A 236 -6.20 -8.32 -4.26
CA THR A 236 -6.01 -7.89 -2.87
C THR A 236 -6.12 -9.05 -1.89
N ILE A 237 -6.26 -10.29 -2.38
CA ILE A 237 -6.24 -11.50 -1.57
C ILE A 237 -4.97 -12.29 -1.89
N LEU A 238 -4.14 -12.51 -0.89
CA LEU A 238 -3.03 -13.44 -0.94
C LEU A 238 -3.49 -14.82 -0.50
N VAL A 239 -3.02 -15.86 -1.20
CA VAL A 239 -3.14 -17.25 -0.77
C VAL A 239 -1.75 -17.80 -0.54
N SER A 240 -1.53 -18.43 0.62
CA SER A 240 -0.26 -19.10 0.95
C SER A 240 -0.40 -20.61 0.83
N SER A 241 0.66 -21.25 0.37
CA SER A 241 0.77 -22.72 0.29
C SER A 241 1.81 -23.23 1.28
N ALA A 242 1.53 -24.35 1.93
CA ALA A 242 2.59 -25.12 2.58
C ALA A 242 3.38 -25.89 1.52
N PRO A 243 4.71 -26.03 1.66
CA PRO A 243 5.49 -26.92 0.81
C PRO A 243 4.93 -28.34 0.95
N SER A 244 4.66 -29.01 -0.18
CA SER A 244 4.16 -30.38 -0.13
C SER A 244 5.28 -31.28 0.40
N SER A 245 4.97 -32.14 1.38
CA SER A 245 5.90 -33.17 1.86
C SER A 245 6.08 -34.31 0.85
N SER A 246 5.43 -34.24 -0.32
CA SER A 246 5.42 -35.27 -1.34
C SER A 246 6.12 -34.78 -2.62
N GLN A 247 7.23 -35.43 -2.99
CA GLN A 247 7.95 -35.21 -4.26
C GLN A 247 7.11 -35.40 -5.54
N ALA A 248 5.87 -35.85 -5.44
CA ALA A 248 5.01 -36.17 -6.57
C ALA A 248 4.39 -34.95 -7.26
N ASN A 249 4.40 -33.75 -6.64
CA ASN A 249 3.89 -32.55 -7.31
C ASN A 249 4.55 -31.27 -6.73
N PRO A 250 5.65 -30.77 -7.31
CA PRO A 250 6.38 -29.61 -6.78
C PRO A 250 5.60 -28.29 -6.89
N GLU A 251 4.52 -28.25 -7.69
CA GLU A 251 3.63 -27.08 -7.84
C GLU A 251 2.30 -27.23 -7.09
N GLY A 252 2.01 -28.42 -6.53
CA GLY A 252 0.74 -28.78 -5.89
C GLY A 252 0.73 -28.62 -4.37
N GLY A 253 1.17 -27.48 -3.85
CA GLY A 253 1.09 -27.19 -2.41
C GLY A 253 -0.35 -27.07 -1.90
N THR A 254 -0.64 -27.56 -0.70
CA THR A 254 -1.96 -27.37 -0.07
C THR A 254 -2.06 -25.91 0.40
N LEU A 255 -3.09 -25.21 -0.04
CA LEU A 255 -3.39 -23.86 0.43
C LEU A 255 -3.70 -23.90 1.93
N THR A 256 -3.05 -23.02 2.69
CA THR A 256 -3.15 -23.00 4.15
C THR A 256 -3.92 -21.81 4.69
N ARG A 257 -3.88 -20.67 3.99
CA ARG A 257 -4.40 -19.40 4.50
C ARG A 257 -4.75 -18.46 3.35
N ALA A 258 -5.87 -17.76 3.47
CA ALA A 258 -6.22 -16.60 2.65
C ALA A 258 -6.09 -15.33 3.49
N VAL A 259 -5.42 -14.31 2.95
CA VAL A 259 -5.10 -13.06 3.65
C VAL A 259 -5.51 -11.88 2.78
N LEU A 260 -6.36 -11.01 3.30
CA LEU A 260 -6.75 -9.77 2.65
C LEU A 260 -5.74 -8.67 2.97
N ILE A 261 -5.28 -7.99 1.93
CA ILE A 261 -4.24 -6.95 1.97
C ILE A 261 -4.72 -5.68 1.27
N ASN A 262 -3.93 -4.60 1.40
CA ASN A 262 -4.14 -3.34 0.67
C ASN A 262 -5.36 -2.53 1.13
N PHE A 263 -5.33 -2.10 2.39
CA PHE A 263 -6.38 -1.27 3.00
C PHE A 263 -6.27 0.23 2.65
N GLY A 264 -5.49 0.59 1.63
CA GLY A 264 -5.31 1.99 1.24
C GLY A 264 -6.55 2.69 0.66
N ARG A 265 -7.65 1.95 0.46
CA ARG A 265 -8.98 2.47 0.09
C ARG A 265 -10.03 2.19 1.16
N ALA A 266 -9.59 1.77 2.33
CA ALA A 266 -10.50 1.50 3.44
C ALA A 266 -11.11 2.81 3.92
N GLY A 267 -12.38 2.76 4.33
CA GLY A 267 -12.97 3.81 5.15
C GLY A 267 -13.20 3.30 6.55
N VAL A 268 -13.19 4.23 7.48
CA VAL A 268 -13.13 3.98 8.90
C VAL A 268 -14.13 4.92 9.56
N ARG A 269 -15.25 4.37 10.04
CA ARG A 269 -16.40 5.12 10.60
C ARG A 269 -15.94 6.10 11.69
N GLU A 270 -16.27 7.37 11.62
CA GLU A 270 -15.92 8.27 12.71
C GLU A 270 -16.74 7.95 13.97
N ASP A 271 -16.18 8.20 15.17
CA ASP A 271 -16.87 7.90 16.45
C ASP A 271 -18.21 8.63 16.61
N ARG A 272 -18.50 9.61 15.74
CA ARG A 272 -19.70 10.45 15.74
C ARG A 272 -20.62 10.24 14.53
N GLU A 273 -20.25 9.38 13.58
CA GLU A 273 -21.12 9.09 12.43
C GLU A 273 -22.30 8.22 12.85
N SER A 274 -23.52 8.62 12.46
CA SER A 274 -24.72 7.83 12.67
C SER A 274 -24.68 6.54 11.83
N GLU A 275 -25.55 5.56 12.10
CA GLU A 275 -25.62 4.37 11.23
C GLU A 275 -26.12 4.72 9.82
N GLU A 276 -26.97 5.75 9.70
CA GLU A 276 -27.54 6.20 8.42
C GLU A 276 -26.50 6.93 7.55
N ASP A 277 -25.54 7.63 8.16
CA ASP A 277 -24.47 8.33 7.43
C ASP A 277 -23.34 7.38 6.97
N TRP A 278 -23.30 6.16 7.53
CA TRP A 278 -22.27 5.16 7.30
C TRP A 278 -22.65 4.09 6.25
N GLU A 279 -23.91 4.02 5.81
CA GLU A 279 -24.39 3.00 4.85
C GLU A 279 -23.85 3.17 3.42
#